data_AF-U2YQE0-F1
#
_entry.id   AF-U2YQE0-F1
#
_cell.length_a   1.000
_cell.length_b   1.000
_cell.length_c   1.000
_cell.angle_alpha   90.00
_cell.angle_beta   90.00
_cell.angle_gamma   90.00
#
_symmetry.space_group_name_H-M   'P 1'
#
loop_
_entity.id
_entity.type
_entity.pdbx_description
1 polymer ?
#
loop_
_entity_poly.entity_id
_entity_poly.type
_entity_poly.pdbx_seq_one_letter_code
_entity_poly.pdbx_strand_id
1 'polypeptide(L)'
;MAWPAPGAALAEASAFGPIVPTPALCATLPAGIRAIPLLRALSIGDADAARRLGCLDLIEEDMRAATMICASGSDYSALLRRVLDELEAER
;
A
#
# COMPACT_ATOMS: atom_id res chain seq x y z
N MET A 1 16.77 -21.00 -26.55
CA MET A 1 15.78 -20.58 -25.54
C MET A 1 16.03 -19.11 -25.27
N ALA A 2 15.37 -18.22 -26.03
CA ALA A 2 15.55 -16.78 -25.90
C ALA A 2 14.76 -16.30 -24.67
N TRP A 3 15.46 -15.85 -23.65
CA TRP A 3 14.86 -15.18 -22.50
C TRP A 3 14.32 -13.82 -22.98
N PRO A 4 13.04 -13.47 -22.72
CA PRO A 4 12.51 -12.17 -23.11
C PRO A 4 13.26 -11.05 -22.37
N ALA A 5 13.45 -9.90 -23.02
CA ALA A 5 14.14 -8.76 -22.39
C ALA A 5 13.50 -8.46 -21.02
N PRO A 6 14.29 -8.26 -19.94
CA PRO A 6 13.80 -8.25 -18.56
C PRO A 6 12.73 -7.19 -18.25
N GLY A 7 12.45 -6.25 -19.15
CA GLY A 7 11.40 -5.23 -19.00
C GLY A 7 10.02 -5.60 -19.58
N ALA A 8 9.94 -6.50 -20.57
CA ALA A 8 8.66 -6.75 -21.26
C ALA A 8 7.67 -7.56 -20.40
N ALA A 9 8.16 -8.59 -19.69
CA ALA A 9 7.31 -9.46 -18.87
C ALA A 9 6.82 -8.81 -17.56
N LEU A 10 7.48 -7.75 -17.08
CA LEU A 10 7.09 -7.06 -15.85
C LEU A 10 6.04 -5.96 -16.09
N ALA A 11 6.01 -5.38 -17.30
CA ALA A 11 5.02 -4.36 -17.67
C ALA A 11 3.59 -4.92 -17.75
N GLU A 12 3.45 -6.21 -18.09
CA GLU A 12 2.16 -6.88 -18.24
C GLU A 12 1.61 -7.46 -16.93
N ALA A 13 2.44 -7.57 -15.89
CA ALA A 13 2.16 -8.43 -14.73
C ALA A 13 1.58 -7.72 -13.50
N SER A 14 1.53 -6.38 -13.43
CA SER A 14 1.01 -5.71 -12.22
C SER A 14 0.35 -4.36 -12.53
N ALA A 15 -0.89 -4.21 -12.07
CA ALA A 15 -1.59 -2.93 -12.06
C ALA A 15 -0.92 -1.87 -11.16
N PHE A 16 0.01 -2.30 -10.29
CA PHE A 16 0.77 -1.45 -9.38
C PHE A 16 2.28 -1.70 -9.52
N GLY A 17 3.08 -0.64 -9.41
CA GLY A 17 4.54 -0.75 -9.33
C GLY A 17 5.01 -1.42 -8.02
N PRO A 18 6.30 -1.74 -7.90
CA PRO A 18 6.84 -2.36 -6.70
C PRO A 18 6.83 -1.42 -5.50
N ILE A 19 6.49 -1.94 -4.32
CA ILE A 19 6.71 -1.28 -3.04
C ILE A 19 8.13 -1.59 -2.57
N VAL A 20 9.01 -0.59 -2.57
CA VAL A 20 10.40 -0.75 -2.15
C VAL A 20 10.57 -0.23 -0.72
N PRO A 21 11.03 -1.06 0.24
CA PRO A 21 11.20 -0.63 1.63
C PRO A 21 12.42 0.28 1.79
N THR A 22 12.20 1.58 1.65
CA THR A 22 13.22 2.61 1.90
C THR A 22 13.04 3.21 3.30
N PRO A 23 14.10 3.74 3.94
CA PRO A 23 13.98 4.43 5.22
C PRO A 23 12.96 5.59 5.19
N ALA A 24 12.90 6.32 4.07
CA ALA A 24 11.93 7.40 3.88
C ALA A 24 10.49 6.87 3.88
N LEU A 25 10.22 5.79 3.13
CA LEU A 25 8.89 5.19 3.08
C LEU A 25 8.48 4.55 4.42
N CYS A 26 9.44 3.94 5.13
CA CYS A 26 9.17 3.38 6.45
C CYS A 26 8.85 4.46 7.51
N ALA A 27 9.33 5.68 7.30
CA ALA A 27 9.13 6.81 8.21
C ALA A 27 7.90 7.68 7.87
N THR A 28 7.10 7.33 6.85
CA THR A 28 5.90 8.12 6.48
C THR A 28 4.76 7.96 7.48
N LEU A 29 4.76 6.89 8.27
CA LEU A 29 3.71 6.60 9.25
C LEU A 29 4.27 6.65 10.68
N PRO A 30 3.40 6.86 11.70
CA PRO A 30 3.80 6.93 13.11
C PRO A 30 4.54 5.67 13.58
N ALA A 31 5.41 5.84 14.59
CA ALA A 31 6.34 4.80 15.09
C ALA A 31 5.69 3.51 15.66
N GLY A 32 4.35 3.43 15.71
CA GLY A 32 3.61 2.22 16.09
C GLY A 32 3.14 1.38 14.89
N ILE A 33 3.21 1.91 13.66
CA ILE A 33 2.62 1.29 12.47
C ILE A 33 3.72 0.75 11.58
N ARG A 34 3.60 -0.53 11.22
CA ARG A 34 4.51 -1.16 10.25
C ARG A 34 4.10 -0.74 8.85
N ALA A 35 4.70 0.35 8.37
CA ALA A 35 4.31 0.98 7.10
C ALA A 35 4.32 0.03 5.91
N ILE A 36 5.43 -0.69 5.66
CA ILE A 36 5.53 -1.56 4.48
C ILE A 36 4.48 -2.69 4.49
N PRO A 37 4.29 -3.44 5.60
CA PRO A 37 3.17 -4.37 5.69
C PRO A 37 1.79 -3.74 5.46
N LEU A 38 1.54 -2.55 6.01
CA LEU A 38 0.25 -1.88 5.86
C LEU A 38 -0.01 -1.46 4.40
N LEU A 39 0.95 -0.81 3.76
CA LEU A 39 0.85 -0.39 2.36
C LEU A 39 0.62 -1.59 1.44
N ARG A 40 1.26 -2.73 1.72
CA ARG A 40 1.00 -3.98 1.00
C ARG A 40 -0.43 -4.47 1.21
N ALA A 41 -0.91 -4.51 2.46
CA ALA A 41 -2.27 -4.96 2.79
C ALA A 41 -3.32 -4.09 2.08
N LEU A 42 -3.14 -2.77 2.11
CA LEU A 42 -3.99 -1.81 1.39
C LEU A 42 -3.97 -2.03 -0.13
N SER A 43 -2.79 -2.30 -0.71
CA SER A 43 -2.65 -2.51 -2.16
C SER A 43 -3.38 -3.75 -2.68
N ILE A 44 -3.53 -4.78 -1.85
CA ILE A 44 -4.28 -6.00 -2.20
C ILE A 44 -5.71 -6.00 -1.66
N GLY A 45 -6.11 -4.97 -0.90
CA GLY A 45 -7.43 -4.86 -0.29
C GLY A 45 -7.69 -5.84 0.86
N ASP A 46 -6.65 -6.28 1.59
CA ASP A 46 -6.82 -7.17 2.76
C ASP A 46 -7.22 -6.35 4.00
N ALA A 47 -8.52 -6.16 4.19
CA ALA A 47 -9.10 -5.35 5.26
C ALA A 47 -8.77 -5.90 6.67
N ASP A 48 -8.76 -7.23 6.80
CA ASP A 48 -8.47 -7.91 8.06
C ASP A 48 -7.00 -7.72 8.48
N ALA A 49 -6.06 -7.84 7.54
CA ALA A 49 -4.67 -7.54 7.80
C ALA A 49 -4.45 -6.05 8.07
N ALA A 50 -5.09 -5.16 7.32
CA ALA A 50 -5.00 -3.72 7.52
C ALA A 50 -5.48 -3.32 8.94
N ARG A 51 -6.59 -3.91 9.40
CA ARG A 51 -7.11 -3.72 10.77
C ARG A 51 -6.09 -4.11 11.83
N ARG A 52 -5.48 -5.30 11.70
CA ARG A 52 -4.44 -5.77 12.64
C ARG A 52 -3.18 -4.90 12.63
N LEU A 53 -2.91 -4.21 11.52
CA LEU A 53 -1.76 -3.32 11.34
C LEU A 53 -2.02 -1.89 11.79
N GLY A 54 -3.22 -1.57 12.26
CA GLY A 54 -3.57 -0.26 12.83
C GLY A 54 -4.17 0.74 11.83
N CYS A 55 -4.83 0.26 10.76
CA CYS A 55 -5.46 1.17 9.78
C CYS A 55 -6.59 2.04 10.36
N LEU A 56 -7.16 1.67 11.52
CA LEU A 56 -8.26 2.40 12.16
C LEU A 56 -7.81 3.69 12.85
N ASP A 57 -6.53 3.83 13.17
CA ASP A 57 -5.97 5.03 13.81
C ASP A 57 -5.53 6.09 12.77
N LEU A 58 -5.80 5.83 11.48
CA LEU A 58 -5.30 6.60 10.36
C LEU A 58 -6.45 7.24 9.58
N ILE A 59 -6.16 8.41 9.02
CA ILE A 59 -7.02 9.08 8.04
C ILE A 59 -6.30 9.19 6.69
N GLU A 60 -7.03 9.54 5.64
CA GLU A 60 -6.48 9.65 4.28
C GLU A 60 -5.32 10.65 4.17
N GLU A 61 -5.32 11.69 5.01
CA GLU A 61 -4.25 12.69 5.06
C GLU A 61 -2.92 12.07 5.48
N ASP A 62 -2.92 11.10 6.40
CA ASP A 62 -1.72 10.40 6.86
C ASP A 62 -1.06 9.58 5.74
N MET A 63 -1.84 9.16 4.76
CA MET A 63 -1.36 8.36 3.62
C MET A 63 -0.73 9.20 2.52
N ARG A 64 -0.93 10.53 2.50
CA ARG A 64 -0.44 11.39 1.41
C ARG A 64 1.07 11.31 1.24
N ALA A 65 1.82 11.28 2.34
CA ALA A 65 3.28 11.15 2.29
C ALA A 65 3.70 9.81 1.66
N ALA A 66 3.03 8.71 2.02
CA ALA A 66 3.29 7.39 1.42
C ALA A 66 2.95 7.37 -0.07
N THR A 67 1.83 7.97 -0.47
CA THR A 67 1.41 8.09 -1.88
C THR A 67 2.43 8.88 -2.71
N MET A 68 3.01 9.94 -2.16
CA MET A 68 3.98 10.77 -2.89
C MET A 68 5.38 10.14 -2.99
N ILE A 69 5.78 9.35 -1.99
CA ILE A 69 7.14 8.78 -1.90
C ILE A 69 7.22 7.39 -2.54
N CYS A 70 6.15 6.60 -2.49
CA CYS A 70 6.18 5.24 -2.98
C CYS A 70 6.25 5.19 -4.51
N ALA A 71 7.19 4.41 -5.04
CA ALA A 71 7.33 4.19 -6.48
C ALA A 71 6.24 3.28 -7.09
N SER A 72 5.30 2.76 -6.29
CA SER A 72 4.26 1.87 -6.78
C SER A 72 3.20 2.56 -7.64
N GLY A 73 3.08 3.90 -7.55
CA GLY A 73 2.01 4.65 -8.21
C GLY A 73 0.62 4.45 -7.58
N SER A 74 0.55 3.84 -6.40
CA SER A 74 -0.70 3.59 -5.68
C SER A 74 -1.16 4.83 -4.92
N ASP A 75 -2.46 5.13 -4.99
CA ASP A 75 -3.09 6.10 -4.10
C ASP A 75 -3.51 5.43 -2.78
N TYR A 76 -2.64 5.49 -1.78
CA TYR A 76 -2.89 4.86 -0.49
C TYR A 76 -4.00 5.55 0.31
N SER A 77 -4.32 6.81 0.02
CA SER A 77 -5.43 7.52 0.64
C SER A 77 -6.77 6.92 0.17
N ALA A 78 -6.92 6.70 -1.14
CA ALA A 78 -8.10 6.05 -1.71
C ALA A 78 -8.21 4.57 -1.29
N LEU A 79 -7.08 3.85 -1.23
CA LEU A 79 -7.06 2.46 -0.77
C LEU A 79 -7.45 2.33 0.70
N LEU A 80 -6.97 3.24 1.55
CA LEU A 80 -7.36 3.27 2.96
C LEU A 80 -8.86 3.51 3.11
N ARG A 81 -9.43 4.51 2.41
CA ARG A 81 -10.88 4.78 2.44
C ARG A 81 -11.69 3.54 2.06
N ARG A 82 -11.33 2.88 0.96
CA ARG A 82 -12.00 1.64 0.53
C ARG A 82 -12.00 0.56 1.61
N VAL A 83 -10.86 0.34 2.27
CA VAL A 83 -10.75 -0.66 3.34
C VAL A 83 -11.56 -0.26 4.57
N LEU A 84 -11.58 1.02 4.94
CA LEU A 84 -12.39 1.50 6.05
C LEU A 84 -13.89 1.34 5.78
N ASP A 85 -14.34 1.65 4.56
CA ASP A 85 -15.74 1.49 4.15
C ASP A 85 -16.16 0.00 4.15
N GLU A 86 -15.25 -0.90 3.76
CA GLU A 86 -15.45 -2.36 3.84
C GLU A 86 -15.60 -2.83 5.29
N LEU A 87 -14.69 -2.41 6.17
CA LEU A 87 -14.75 -2.73 7.60
C LEU A 87 -15.99 -2.17 8.30
N GLU A 88 -16.50 -1.02 7.84
CA GLU A 88 -17.74 -0.45 8.36
C GLU A 88 -18.97 -1.24 7.90
N ALA A 89 -18.97 -1.74 6.66
CA ALA A 89 -20.06 -2.55 6.12
C ALA A 89 -20.14 -3.98 6.71
N GLU A 90 -19.01 -4.53 7.16
CA GLU A 90 -18.94 -5.84 7.83
C GLU A 90 -19.42 -5.81 9.31
N ARG A 91 -19.67 -4.62 9.85
CA ARG A 91 -19.95 -4.40 11.27
C ARG A 91 -21.40 -4.66 11.66
#